data_AF-A0A3D1ACA7-F1
#
_entry.id   AF-A0A3D1ACA7-F1
#
_cell.length_a   1.000
_cell.length_b   1.000
_cell.length_c   1.000
_cell.angle_alpha   90.00
_cell.angle_beta   90.00
_cell.angle_gamma   90.00
#
_symmetry.space_group_name_H-M   'P 1'
#
loop_
_entity.id
_entity.type
_entity.pdbx_description
1 polymer ?
#
loop_
_entity_poly.entity_id
_entity_poly.type
_entity_poly.pdbx_seq_one_letter_code
_entity_poly.pdbx_strand_id
1 'polypeptide(L)'
;YVGVTATPFANVFINPDSKEEMLGDDLFPRNFIYALKPPTNYIGASSIYMDNSKYSEALVYIHDVDEPDEPIDRSVYTDDGSFFYKHTKEWRGILPDSLEDAIYCYFLTNVVRVLRGDGGEPMTMMINMSRFVKVQKYIQEYVSDLYDHVYNTIRIDFSDDNRENIDLPLYKSLHKCWMDHFKNIVDVEWEQVSRKINLLQGVEDVQVIVVNSSKTSGKLDYAKNKSLRAIAIGGLALSRGLTLKGLVVSYFYRNTATYDVLMQMGRWFGYRKNYDDLFRIWTSRQSAEWYRDISEATEELKDEIDKMRAAELTPNDFGLRVRDDSDDLGITARNKMRHTANHIEQLSYWGCVFDTPYLSSNPDLCKNNTKVTKDFINKLIIAGHIFQRQDIDNRKLYISQNIPALKIKLFMEQLKIHNSNIRFDTKQIAPFITEHSDTDLPRYDVVIIEGDGDEYEISGMIDKVKSVSREFDIRNERININKRSGRLTSPSDAKQGLSTRQIASAKEQAVKSGLSGVQTLPIDTWFKYVPDRNPLLMIYFIGLKSNENSPQKERGFIDEMGGELNVGFAIGFPANHSVTDVDRRLYRVNRVYEKQYNEAEGIEE
;
A
#
# COMPACT_ATOMS: atom_id res chain seq x y z
N TYR A 1 -24.50 18.78 12.60
CA TYR A 1 -23.38 18.76 13.56
C TYR A 1 -22.11 19.09 12.79
N VAL A 2 -21.06 19.56 13.45
CA VAL A 2 -19.73 19.69 12.84
C VAL A 2 -18.79 18.81 13.66
N GLY A 3 -18.24 17.78 13.04
CA GLY A 3 -17.26 16.88 13.64
C GLY A 3 -15.86 17.25 13.17
N VAL A 4 -14.87 17.14 14.06
CA VAL A 4 -13.45 17.29 13.72
C VAL A 4 -12.77 15.98 14.05
N THR A 5 -12.10 15.37 13.07
CA THR A 5 -11.37 14.11 13.24
C THR A 5 -9.98 14.23 12.64
N ALA A 6 -9.00 13.62 13.30
CA ALA A 6 -7.65 13.46 12.77
C ALA A 6 -7.51 12.20 11.89
N THR A 7 -8.47 11.28 11.97
CA THR A 7 -8.48 10.00 11.22
C THR A 7 -9.88 9.82 10.61
N PRO A 8 -10.09 10.26 9.35
CA PRO A 8 -11.43 10.25 8.73
C PRO A 8 -11.86 8.87 8.23
N PHE A 9 -10.97 7.86 8.26
CA PHE A 9 -11.19 6.54 7.66
C PHE A 9 -12.46 5.85 8.14
N ALA A 10 -12.69 5.77 9.46
CA ALA A 10 -13.92 5.20 9.99
C ALA A 10 -15.18 5.94 9.53
N ASN A 11 -15.12 7.27 9.47
CA ASN A 11 -16.28 8.11 9.22
C ASN A 11 -16.76 8.05 7.77
N VAL A 12 -15.85 7.89 6.80
CA VAL A 12 -16.20 7.80 5.38
C VAL A 12 -16.91 6.49 5.02
N PHE A 13 -16.82 5.47 5.89
CA PHE A 13 -17.42 4.15 5.69
C PHE A 13 -18.74 3.92 6.44
N ILE A 14 -19.21 4.89 7.22
CA ILE A 14 -20.50 4.84 7.91
C ILE A 14 -21.62 4.85 6.86
N ASN A 15 -22.66 4.04 7.06
CA ASN A 15 -23.74 3.92 6.10
C ASN A 15 -24.60 5.20 6.09
N PRO A 16 -24.71 5.93 4.96
CA PRO A 16 -25.47 7.18 4.92
C PRO A 16 -26.98 6.97 5.16
N ASP A 17 -27.50 5.77 4.91
CA ASP A 17 -28.93 5.46 5.00
C ASP A 17 -29.35 4.91 6.37
N SER A 18 -28.40 4.55 7.24
CA SER A 18 -28.70 3.99 8.55
C SER A 18 -29.33 5.04 9.48
N LYS A 19 -30.45 4.68 10.11
CA LYS A 19 -31.08 5.45 11.20
C LYS A 19 -30.69 4.93 12.59
N GLU A 20 -30.17 3.70 12.68
CA GLU A 20 -29.79 3.05 13.95
C GLU A 20 -28.41 3.49 14.44
N GLU A 21 -27.49 3.85 13.54
CA GLU A 21 -26.12 4.27 13.89
C GLU A 21 -26.06 5.67 14.54
N MET A 22 -27.12 6.49 14.40
CA MET A 22 -27.25 7.79 15.06
C MET A 22 -27.29 7.71 16.60
N LEU A 23 -27.60 6.55 17.19
CA LEU A 23 -27.68 6.36 18.64
C LEU A 23 -26.33 5.98 19.28
N GLY A 24 -25.27 5.75 18.48
CA GLY A 24 -24.00 5.16 18.93
C GLY A 24 -22.72 5.96 18.64
N ASP A 25 -22.80 7.29 18.48
CA ASP A 25 -21.68 8.22 18.19
C ASP A 25 -21.04 8.14 16.78
N ASP A 26 -21.53 7.28 15.88
CA ASP A 26 -20.98 7.14 14.52
C ASP A 26 -21.84 7.92 13.49
N LEU A 27 -21.37 9.12 13.13
CA LEU A 27 -22.06 10.02 12.19
C LEU A 27 -21.32 10.15 10.84
N PHE A 28 -22.01 9.81 9.75
CA PHE A 28 -21.54 10.02 8.37
C PHE A 28 -21.64 11.52 7.98
N PRO A 29 -20.58 12.13 7.42
CA PRO A 29 -20.53 13.56 7.09
C PRO A 29 -21.33 13.91 5.82
N ARG A 30 -22.67 13.86 5.88
CA ARG A 30 -23.57 14.00 4.70
C ARG A 30 -23.44 15.31 3.92
N ASN A 31 -23.11 16.42 4.58
CA ASN A 31 -23.21 17.75 3.96
C ASN A 31 -21.89 18.27 3.38
N PHE A 32 -20.77 17.98 4.04
CA PHE A 32 -19.44 18.40 3.59
C PHE A 32 -18.34 17.62 4.32
N ILE A 33 -17.19 17.50 3.68
CA ILE A 33 -15.91 17.15 4.30
C ILE A 33 -14.90 18.21 3.87
N TYR A 34 -14.05 18.65 4.79
CA TYR A 34 -13.02 19.64 4.52
C TYR A 34 -11.68 19.15 5.04
N ALA A 35 -10.71 18.97 4.15
CA ALA A 35 -9.34 18.64 4.51
C ALA A 35 -8.57 19.92 4.88
N LEU A 36 -8.16 20.04 6.15
CA LEU A 36 -7.30 21.14 6.58
C LEU A 36 -5.86 20.87 6.14
N LYS A 37 -5.25 21.81 5.42
CA LYS A 37 -3.83 21.74 5.07
C LYS A 37 -2.99 22.13 6.29
N PRO A 38 -2.02 21.30 6.72
CA PRO A 38 -1.15 21.66 7.81
C PRO A 38 -0.23 22.84 7.41
N PRO A 39 0.16 23.70 8.35
CA PRO A 39 1.17 24.72 8.09
C PRO A 39 2.54 24.07 7.85
N THR A 40 3.45 24.80 7.20
CA THR A 40 4.78 24.29 6.79
C THR A 40 5.70 23.90 7.95
N ASN A 41 5.41 24.37 9.17
CA ASN A 41 6.16 24.07 10.38
C ASN A 41 5.56 22.93 11.22
N TYR A 42 4.53 22.24 10.72
CA TYR A 42 3.96 21.05 11.34
C TYR A 42 4.63 19.80 10.77
N ILE A 43 5.06 18.89 11.65
CA ILE A 43 5.69 17.62 11.25
C ILE A 43 4.62 16.52 11.27
N GLY A 44 4.22 16.06 10.08
CA GLY A 44 3.25 14.97 9.88
C GLY A 44 3.89 13.66 9.45
N ALA A 45 3.06 12.64 9.21
CA ALA A 45 3.51 11.31 8.76
C ALA A 45 4.28 11.37 7.44
N SER A 46 3.77 12.13 6.46
CA SER A 46 4.41 12.31 5.15
C SER A 46 5.80 12.95 5.22
N SER A 47 6.08 13.75 6.26
CA SER A 47 7.39 14.38 6.45
C SER A 47 8.44 13.46 7.07
N ILE A 48 8.04 12.26 7.52
CA ILE A 48 8.89 11.29 8.24
C ILE A 48 8.99 9.96 7.47
N TYR A 49 7.87 9.41 7.00
CA TYR A 49 7.79 8.02 6.50
C TYR A 49 7.80 7.89 4.98
N MET A 50 7.60 8.98 4.23
CA MET A 50 7.70 8.94 2.77
C MET A 50 9.16 8.99 2.32
N ASP A 51 9.42 8.44 1.13
CA ASP A 51 10.73 8.42 0.51
C ASP A 51 11.28 9.85 0.32
N ASN A 52 12.56 10.05 0.62
CA ASN A 52 13.24 11.36 0.55
C ASN A 52 12.58 12.48 1.38
N SER A 53 11.83 12.13 2.42
CA SER A 53 11.19 13.12 3.29
C SER A 53 12.20 13.86 4.18
N LYS A 54 11.87 15.12 4.53
CA LYS A 54 12.74 16.04 5.30
C LYS A 54 13.27 15.43 6.60
N TYR A 55 12.46 14.62 7.28
CA TYR A 55 12.80 14.04 8.58
C TYR A 55 12.92 12.51 8.53
N SER A 56 13.22 11.94 7.36
CA SER A 56 13.48 10.50 7.20
C SER A 56 14.57 9.97 8.14
N GLU A 57 15.62 10.76 8.37
CA GLU A 57 16.71 10.42 9.31
C GLU A 57 16.29 10.42 10.80
N ALA A 58 15.09 10.91 11.12
CA ALA A 58 14.57 10.79 12.48
C ALA A 58 14.15 9.35 12.80
N LEU A 59 13.95 8.49 11.80
CA LEU A 59 13.62 7.08 11.97
C LEU A 59 14.87 6.27 12.29
N VAL A 60 14.81 5.51 13.38
CA VAL A 60 15.83 4.54 13.77
C VAL A 60 15.16 3.17 13.89
N TYR A 61 15.71 2.17 13.22
CA TYR A 61 15.11 0.84 13.19
C TYR A 61 15.62 -0.02 14.35
N ILE A 62 14.69 -0.66 15.04
CA ILE A 62 14.97 -1.66 16.07
C ILE A 62 15.33 -2.96 15.34
N HIS A 63 16.55 -3.47 15.55
CA HIS A 63 17.12 -4.62 14.83
C HIS A 63 17.47 -5.81 15.72
N ASP A 64 17.42 -5.62 17.03
CA ASP A 64 17.87 -6.53 18.09
C ASP A 64 16.67 -7.15 18.84
N VAL A 65 15.52 -7.16 18.19
CA VAL A 65 14.35 -7.93 18.61
C VAL A 65 14.17 -9.08 17.62
N ASP A 66 14.52 -10.28 18.07
CA ASP A 66 14.32 -11.50 17.30
C ASP A 66 12.87 -11.96 17.38
N GLU A 67 12.12 -11.74 16.30
CA GLU A 67 10.77 -12.30 16.16
C GLU A 67 10.85 -13.73 15.60
N PRO A 68 10.17 -14.72 16.20
CA PRO A 68 10.15 -16.06 15.65
C PRO A 68 9.39 -16.11 14.31
N ASP A 69 10.01 -16.75 13.30
CA ASP A 69 9.51 -16.83 11.91
C ASP A 69 8.15 -17.54 11.77
N GLU A 70 7.82 -18.45 12.69
CA GLU A 70 6.55 -19.16 12.70
C GLU A 70 5.73 -18.87 13.95
N PRO A 71 4.38 -18.92 13.88
CA PRO A 71 3.53 -18.79 15.05
C PRO A 71 3.75 -19.97 16.00
N ILE A 72 4.70 -19.81 16.92
CA ILE A 72 4.93 -20.77 17.98
C ILE A 72 3.72 -20.74 18.92
N ASP A 73 3.22 -21.91 19.32
CA ASP A 73 2.19 -22.04 20.35
C ASP A 73 2.58 -21.22 21.60
N ARG A 74 1.59 -20.56 22.23
CA ARG A 74 1.84 -19.70 23.39
C ARG A 74 2.49 -20.43 24.56
N SER A 75 2.38 -21.76 24.58
CA SER A 75 2.99 -22.65 25.56
C SER A 75 4.53 -22.70 25.51
N VAL A 76 5.14 -22.25 24.40
CA VAL A 76 6.61 -22.28 24.20
C VAL A 76 7.27 -20.96 24.58
N TYR A 77 6.50 -19.88 24.79
CA TYR A 77 7.06 -18.62 25.22
C TYR A 77 7.49 -18.69 26.68
N THR A 78 8.77 -18.46 26.95
CA THR A 78 9.27 -18.34 28.31
C THR A 78 9.09 -16.92 28.80
N ASP A 79 8.79 -16.77 30.08
CA ASP A 79 8.64 -15.45 30.70
C ASP A 79 10.00 -14.74 30.87
N ASP A 80 11.13 -15.41 30.64
CA ASP A 80 12.50 -14.91 30.83
C ASP A 80 13.31 -14.73 29.53
N GLY A 81 12.74 -15.06 28.36
CA GLY A 81 13.40 -14.94 27.05
C GLY A 81 13.46 -13.50 26.52
N SER A 82 14.02 -13.33 25.31
CA SER A 82 14.10 -12.05 24.60
C SER A 82 12.72 -11.39 24.43
N PHE A 83 12.68 -10.05 24.45
CA PHE A 83 11.44 -9.30 24.32
C PHE A 83 10.86 -9.38 22.89
N PHE A 84 9.56 -9.66 22.75
CA PHE A 84 8.84 -9.52 21.49
C PHE A 84 7.34 -9.29 21.75
N TYR A 85 6.59 -8.78 20.77
CA TYR A 85 5.25 -8.23 21.01
C TYR A 85 4.19 -9.23 21.53
N LYS A 86 4.34 -10.56 21.33
CA LYS A 86 3.40 -11.59 21.85
C LYS A 86 3.79 -12.14 23.24
N HIS A 87 4.76 -11.54 23.92
CA HIS A 87 5.09 -11.82 25.33
C HIS A 87 3.85 -11.88 26.26
N THR A 88 3.97 -12.63 27.34
CA THR A 88 2.90 -12.77 28.34
C THR A 88 2.85 -11.55 29.28
N LYS A 89 1.80 -11.48 30.11
CA LYS A 89 1.71 -10.47 31.19
C LYS A 89 2.73 -10.67 32.31
N GLU A 90 3.30 -11.89 32.42
CA GLU A 90 4.26 -12.27 33.46
C GLU A 90 5.71 -12.13 32.97
N TRP A 91 5.91 -11.81 31.68
CA TRP A 91 7.22 -11.63 31.07
C TRP A 91 8.11 -10.65 31.84
N ARG A 92 9.34 -11.09 32.07
CA ARG A 92 10.43 -10.43 32.77
C ARG A 92 11.76 -11.03 32.29
N GLY A 93 12.06 -10.81 31.00
CA GLY A 93 13.24 -11.35 30.34
C GLY A 93 14.22 -10.28 29.88
N ILE A 94 14.92 -10.57 28.79
CA ILE A 94 15.98 -9.68 28.27
C ILE A 94 15.36 -8.57 27.42
N LEU A 95 15.64 -7.32 27.81
CA LEU A 95 15.26 -6.14 27.04
C LEU A 95 16.24 -5.90 25.88
N PRO A 96 15.81 -5.29 24.77
CA PRO A 96 16.69 -5.00 23.64
C PRO A 96 17.76 -3.96 23.99
N ASP A 97 18.98 -4.14 23.50
CA ASP A 97 20.10 -3.21 23.67
C ASP A 97 19.79 -1.83 23.03
N SER A 98 19.00 -1.79 21.97
CA SER A 98 18.55 -0.56 21.31
C SER A 98 17.70 0.33 22.22
N LEU A 99 17.11 -0.23 23.28
CA LEU A 99 16.42 0.57 24.30
C LEU A 99 17.43 1.44 25.08
N GLU A 100 18.59 0.88 25.41
CA GLU A 100 19.68 1.61 26.07
C GLU A 100 20.22 2.73 25.15
N ASP A 101 20.47 2.41 23.88
CA ASP A 101 20.90 3.40 22.87
C ASP A 101 19.88 4.55 22.72
N ALA A 102 18.58 4.25 22.75
CA ALA A 102 17.53 5.26 22.70
C ALA A 102 17.51 6.17 23.95
N ILE A 103 17.83 5.62 25.13
CA ILE A 103 17.93 6.38 26.38
C ILE A 103 19.17 7.28 26.37
N TYR A 104 20.31 6.80 25.87
CA TYR A 104 21.48 7.65 25.62
C TYR A 104 21.18 8.78 24.64
N CYS A 105 20.47 8.48 23.56
CA CYS A 105 20.02 9.49 22.60
C CYS A 105 19.14 10.55 23.27
N TYR A 106 18.25 10.15 24.19
CA TYR A 106 17.43 11.08 24.98
C TYR A 106 18.29 12.00 25.85
N PHE A 107 19.25 11.46 26.60
CA PHE A 107 20.14 12.25 27.42
C PHE A 107 20.97 13.25 26.60
N LEU A 108 21.58 12.82 25.51
CA LEU A 108 22.34 13.71 24.62
C LEU A 108 21.44 14.79 24.00
N THR A 109 20.21 14.44 23.61
CA THR A 109 19.23 15.42 23.12
C THR A 109 18.96 16.49 24.17
N ASN A 110 18.80 16.10 25.44
CA ASN A 110 18.61 17.07 26.52
C ASN A 110 19.81 18.02 26.66
N VAL A 111 21.03 17.49 26.58
CA VAL A 111 22.26 18.31 26.65
C VAL A 111 22.27 19.33 25.52
N VAL A 112 22.04 18.91 24.27
CA VAL A 112 22.01 19.82 23.12
C VAL A 112 20.93 20.89 23.29
N ARG A 113 19.72 20.52 23.75
CA ARG A 113 18.65 21.49 23.99
C ARG A 113 19.03 22.49 25.08
N VAL A 114 19.63 22.05 26.18
CA VAL A 114 20.12 22.95 27.24
C VAL A 114 21.16 23.93 26.68
N LEU A 115 22.12 23.44 25.88
CA LEU A 115 23.13 24.29 25.23
C LEU A 115 22.53 25.30 24.25
N ARG A 116 21.42 24.96 23.60
CA ARG A 116 20.63 25.85 22.74
C ARG A 116 19.76 26.85 23.52
N GLY A 117 19.74 26.80 24.85
CA GLY A 117 18.96 27.70 25.71
C GLY A 117 17.55 27.20 26.04
N ASP A 118 17.20 25.98 25.67
CA ASP A 118 15.88 25.37 25.92
C ASP A 118 15.80 24.65 27.29
N GLY A 119 16.74 24.90 28.21
CA GLY A 119 16.80 24.20 29.50
C GLY A 119 15.57 24.39 30.41
N GLY A 120 14.77 25.45 30.18
CA GLY A 120 13.51 25.71 30.88
C GLY A 120 12.27 25.09 30.23
N GLU A 121 12.41 24.49 29.05
CA GLU A 121 11.33 23.82 28.33
C GLU A 121 11.22 22.35 28.75
N PRO A 122 10.04 21.71 28.62
CA PRO A 122 9.90 20.31 28.94
C PRO A 122 10.67 19.44 27.93
N MET A 123 11.16 18.29 28.41
CA MET A 123 11.86 17.28 27.61
C MET A 123 11.31 15.92 27.99
N THR A 124 10.74 15.21 27.02
CA THR A 124 10.07 13.94 27.30
C THR A 124 10.52 12.86 26.33
N MET A 125 10.73 11.66 26.85
CA MET A 125 10.86 10.42 26.11
C MET A 125 9.62 9.56 26.31
N MET A 126 9.19 8.86 25.27
CA MET A 126 8.11 7.88 25.34
C MET A 126 8.66 6.47 25.10
N ILE A 127 8.33 5.53 25.97
CA ILE A 127 8.59 4.09 25.77
C ILE A 127 7.25 3.36 25.73
N ASN A 128 6.94 2.78 24.58
CA ASN A 128 5.71 2.03 24.34
C ASN A 128 6.04 0.67 23.71
N MET A 129 6.27 -0.31 24.60
CA MET A 129 6.63 -1.68 24.23
C MET A 129 5.54 -2.69 24.61
N SER A 130 4.82 -2.47 25.72
CA SER A 130 3.86 -3.43 26.25
C SER A 130 2.52 -2.80 26.64
N ARG A 131 1.45 -3.58 26.50
CA ARG A 131 0.11 -3.25 27.02
C ARG A 131 -0.06 -3.65 28.50
N PHE A 132 0.82 -4.51 29.01
CA PHE A 132 0.68 -5.08 30.33
C PHE A 132 1.36 -4.21 31.37
N VAL A 133 0.62 -3.76 32.38
CA VAL A 133 1.14 -2.88 33.45
C VAL A 133 2.28 -3.54 34.22
N LYS A 134 2.25 -4.87 34.40
CA LYS A 134 3.32 -5.60 35.08
C LYS A 134 4.65 -5.50 34.32
N VAL A 135 4.62 -5.70 33.00
CA VAL A 135 5.78 -5.56 32.12
C VAL A 135 6.26 -4.10 32.07
N GLN A 136 5.34 -3.12 32.02
CA GLN A 136 5.68 -1.69 32.07
C GLN A 136 6.46 -1.31 33.34
N LYS A 137 6.10 -1.89 34.50
CA LYS A 137 6.84 -1.70 35.76
C LYS A 137 8.22 -2.34 35.71
N TYR A 138 8.36 -3.50 35.08
CA TYR A 138 9.67 -4.11 34.90
C TYR A 138 10.59 -3.24 34.02
N ILE A 139 10.05 -2.71 32.91
CA ILE A 139 10.77 -1.74 32.08
C ILE A 139 11.15 -0.49 32.90
N GLN A 140 10.25 -0.01 33.76
CA GLN A 140 10.54 1.13 34.65
C GLN A 140 11.70 0.84 35.60
N GLU A 141 11.74 -0.33 36.23
CA GLU A 141 12.85 -0.75 37.10
C GLU A 141 14.16 -0.71 36.32
N TYR A 142 14.22 -1.37 35.15
CA TYR A 142 15.41 -1.38 34.29
C TYR A 142 15.87 0.03 33.88
N VAL A 143 14.94 0.88 33.42
CA VAL A 143 15.27 2.26 33.00
C VAL A 143 15.72 3.13 34.17
N SER A 144 15.16 2.91 35.37
CA SER A 144 15.57 3.65 36.57
C SER A 144 16.98 3.25 37.00
N ASP A 145 17.29 1.95 36.98
CA ASP A 145 18.62 1.43 37.27
C ASP A 145 19.67 1.98 36.27
N LEU A 146 19.33 2.00 34.97
CA LEU A 146 20.20 2.59 33.95
C LEU A 146 20.39 4.10 34.15
N TYR A 147 19.32 4.84 34.45
CA TYR A 147 19.41 6.27 34.77
C TYR A 147 20.35 6.52 35.97
N ASP A 148 20.16 5.79 37.07
CA ASP A 148 20.98 5.94 38.27
C ASP A 148 22.44 5.57 38.00
N HIS A 149 22.69 4.54 37.20
CA HIS A 149 24.03 4.17 36.76
C HIS A 149 24.69 5.30 35.95
N VAL A 150 24.00 5.83 34.93
CA VAL A 150 24.51 6.91 34.06
C VAL A 150 24.78 8.17 34.87
N TYR A 151 23.81 8.62 35.67
CA TYR A 151 23.95 9.84 36.48
C TYR A 151 25.12 9.72 37.47
N ASN A 152 25.23 8.60 38.20
CA ASN A 152 26.31 8.42 39.16
C ASN A 152 27.68 8.28 38.48
N THR A 153 27.78 7.59 37.36
CA THR A 153 29.03 7.45 36.60
C THR A 153 29.51 8.83 36.11
N ILE A 154 28.62 9.64 35.54
CA ILE A 154 28.97 11.01 35.13
C ILE A 154 29.36 11.85 36.36
N ARG A 155 28.65 11.74 37.47
CA ARG A 155 28.90 12.56 38.66
C ARG A 155 30.23 12.20 39.35
N ILE A 156 30.54 10.92 39.47
CA ILE A 156 31.64 10.40 40.28
C ILE A 156 32.90 10.16 39.45
N ASP A 157 32.76 9.48 38.31
CA ASP A 157 33.90 8.94 37.56
C ASP A 157 34.43 9.88 36.48
N PHE A 158 33.57 10.74 35.92
CA PHE A 158 34.02 11.70 34.91
C PHE A 158 34.87 12.80 35.55
N SER A 159 35.97 13.15 34.90
CA SER A 159 36.79 14.34 35.14
C SER A 159 36.19 15.57 34.44
N ASP A 160 36.55 16.76 34.94
CA ASP A 160 36.26 18.02 34.26
C ASP A 160 37.11 18.20 32.98
N ASP A 161 38.24 17.48 32.85
CA ASP A 161 39.00 17.39 31.60
C ASP A 161 38.51 16.22 30.75
N ASN A 162 37.83 16.52 29.64
CA ASN A 162 37.26 15.52 28.73
C ASN A 162 38.30 14.51 28.21
N ARG A 163 39.58 14.88 28.13
CA ARG A 163 40.64 13.99 27.63
C ARG A 163 40.88 12.80 28.55
N GLU A 164 40.62 12.96 29.84
CA GLU A 164 40.74 11.88 30.84
C GLU A 164 39.55 10.92 30.79
N ASN A 165 38.43 11.33 30.18
CA ASN A 165 37.19 10.55 30.12
C ASN A 165 37.14 9.59 28.93
N ILE A 166 38.03 9.73 27.94
CA ILE A 166 37.95 9.03 26.64
C ILE A 166 37.90 7.51 26.80
N ASP A 167 38.56 6.97 27.83
CA ASP A 167 38.63 5.54 28.06
C ASP A 167 37.47 4.95 28.85
N LEU A 168 36.64 5.79 29.47
CA LEU A 168 35.48 5.35 30.25
C LEU A 168 34.45 4.65 29.35
N PRO A 169 33.90 3.49 29.76
CA PRO A 169 32.91 2.77 28.96
C PRO A 169 31.69 3.63 28.59
N LEU A 170 31.12 4.37 29.56
CA LEU A 170 29.98 5.25 29.31
C LEU A 170 30.32 6.38 28.34
N TYR A 171 31.53 6.96 28.41
CA TYR A 171 31.97 7.98 27.45
C TYR A 171 31.98 7.42 26.03
N LYS A 172 32.50 6.20 25.84
CA LYS A 172 32.54 5.51 24.55
C LYS A 172 31.13 5.25 24.01
N SER A 173 30.20 4.80 24.86
CA SER A 173 28.79 4.58 24.48
C SER A 173 28.09 5.89 24.08
N LEU A 174 28.24 6.96 24.87
CA LEU A 174 27.68 8.27 24.54
C LEU A 174 28.29 8.84 23.26
N HIS A 175 29.59 8.71 23.06
CA HIS A 175 30.26 9.17 21.84
C HIS A 175 29.79 8.40 20.60
N LYS A 176 29.61 7.08 20.71
CA LYS A 176 29.02 6.27 19.64
C LYS A 176 27.61 6.77 19.29
N CYS A 177 26.75 6.94 20.30
CA CYS A 177 25.39 7.47 20.12
C CYS A 177 25.39 8.86 19.46
N TRP A 178 26.32 9.75 19.86
CA TRP A 178 26.53 11.05 19.23
C TRP A 178 26.86 10.91 17.74
N MET A 179 27.86 10.09 17.43
CA MET A 179 28.30 9.87 16.07
C MET A 179 27.21 9.26 15.20
N ASP A 180 26.37 8.38 15.74
CA ASP A 180 25.31 7.72 14.97
C ASP A 180 24.12 8.65 14.69
N HIS A 181 23.73 9.48 15.66
CA HIS A 181 22.47 10.22 15.57
C HIS A 181 22.60 11.74 15.44
N PHE A 182 23.74 12.37 15.73
CA PHE A 182 23.84 13.83 15.81
C PHE A 182 24.72 14.44 14.69
N LYS A 183 24.94 13.71 13.60
CA LYS A 183 25.79 14.13 12.46
C LYS A 183 25.40 15.45 11.81
N ASN A 184 24.10 15.79 11.85
CA ASN A 184 23.56 16.99 11.21
C ASN A 184 23.53 18.22 12.15
N ILE A 185 23.98 18.06 13.39
CA ILE A 185 24.06 19.14 14.36
C ILE A 185 25.36 19.91 14.12
N VAL A 186 25.25 21.17 13.74
CA VAL A 186 26.37 22.02 13.32
C VAL A 186 26.69 23.14 14.32
N ASP A 187 25.76 23.43 15.22
CA ASP A 187 25.83 24.52 16.19
C ASP A 187 26.39 24.09 17.56
N VAL A 188 26.48 22.78 17.80
CA VAL A 188 26.97 22.19 19.05
C VAL A 188 27.98 21.09 18.74
N GLU A 189 29.16 21.19 19.35
CA GLU A 189 30.27 20.24 19.15
C GLU A 189 30.30 19.16 20.24
N TRP A 190 30.83 17.98 19.92
CA TRP A 190 30.97 16.87 20.86
C TRP A 190 31.79 17.27 22.11
N GLU A 191 32.82 18.09 21.93
CA GLU A 191 33.68 18.61 22.98
C GLU A 191 32.91 19.48 23.98
N GLN A 192 31.80 20.09 23.56
CA GLN A 192 30.89 20.81 24.45
C GLN A 192 29.95 19.82 25.14
N VAL A 193 29.36 18.90 24.40
CA VAL A 193 28.38 17.91 24.91
C VAL A 193 29.00 17.00 25.97
N SER A 194 30.21 16.51 25.71
CA SER A 194 30.93 15.55 26.55
C SER A 194 31.47 16.13 27.86
N ARG A 195 31.37 17.45 28.07
CA ARG A 195 31.76 18.07 29.35
C ARG A 195 30.89 17.54 30.47
N LYS A 196 31.53 17.11 31.56
CA LYS A 196 30.85 16.62 32.78
C LYS A 196 29.67 17.50 33.20
N ILE A 197 29.90 18.82 33.28
CA ILE A 197 28.86 19.78 33.68
C ILE A 197 27.64 19.78 32.73
N ASN A 198 27.87 19.67 31.41
CA ASN A 198 26.82 19.70 30.41
C ASN A 198 26.05 18.37 30.39
N LEU A 199 26.75 17.24 30.49
CA LEU A 199 26.14 15.92 30.66
C LEU A 199 25.25 15.86 31.91
N LEU A 200 25.75 16.32 33.07
CA LEU A 200 24.95 16.41 34.29
C LEU A 200 23.71 17.28 34.08
N GLN A 201 23.87 18.45 33.48
CA GLN A 201 22.74 19.33 33.19
C GLN A 201 21.72 18.73 32.23
N GLY A 202 22.04 17.74 31.39
CA GLY A 202 21.08 17.06 30.51
C GLY A 202 20.40 15.85 31.16
N VAL A 203 21.07 15.20 32.10
CA VAL A 203 20.60 13.96 32.75
C VAL A 203 19.87 14.25 34.07
N GLU A 204 20.27 15.29 34.81
CA GLU A 204 19.70 15.60 36.12
C GLU A 204 18.17 15.84 36.08
N ASP A 205 17.50 15.46 37.16
CA ASP A 205 16.06 15.58 37.40
C ASP A 205 15.14 14.85 36.40
N VAL A 206 15.66 13.86 35.66
CA VAL A 206 14.83 13.00 34.81
C VAL A 206 13.97 12.07 35.67
N GLN A 207 12.65 12.13 35.45
CA GLN A 207 11.68 11.27 36.15
C GLN A 207 11.27 10.09 35.28
N VAL A 208 11.47 8.85 35.76
CA VAL A 208 11.02 7.63 35.08
C VAL A 208 9.61 7.26 35.59
N ILE A 209 8.59 7.42 34.75
CA ILE A 209 7.18 7.36 35.18
C ILE A 209 6.40 6.35 34.34
N VAL A 210 5.69 5.43 35.01
CA VAL A 210 4.68 4.59 34.37
C VAL A 210 3.33 5.31 34.29
N VAL A 211 2.82 5.50 33.08
CA VAL A 211 1.54 6.14 32.81
C VAL A 211 0.51 5.10 32.36
N ASN A 212 -0.57 4.96 33.13
CA ASN A 212 -1.67 4.04 32.83
C ASN A 212 -3.04 4.65 33.21
N SER A 213 -4.13 3.96 32.85
CA SER A 213 -5.49 4.49 33.07
C SER A 213 -5.97 4.47 34.53
N SER A 214 -5.16 4.00 35.48
CA SER A 214 -5.51 4.00 36.91
C SER A 214 -5.38 5.40 37.52
N LYS A 215 -6.26 5.71 38.48
CA LYS A 215 -6.19 6.93 39.30
C LYS A 215 -4.89 7.04 40.13
N THR A 216 -4.23 5.91 40.39
CA THR A 216 -2.99 5.82 41.17
C THR A 216 -1.72 5.85 40.31
N SER A 217 -1.83 6.02 38.98
CA SER A 217 -0.67 6.11 38.09
C SER A 217 0.06 7.45 38.24
N GLY A 218 1.35 7.45 37.90
CA GLY A 218 2.12 8.68 37.81
C GLY A 218 1.56 9.57 36.70
N LYS A 219 1.44 10.87 36.98
CA LYS A 219 0.92 11.86 36.04
C LYS A 219 2.03 12.81 35.60
N LEU A 220 2.12 13.04 34.30
CA LEU A 220 2.94 14.11 33.74
C LEU A 220 2.25 15.46 33.98
N ASP A 221 2.67 16.17 35.03
CA ASP A 221 2.09 17.45 35.42
C ASP A 221 2.96 18.62 34.94
N TYR A 222 2.88 18.91 33.64
CA TYR A 222 3.56 20.05 33.03
C TYR A 222 3.06 21.42 33.53
N ALA A 223 1.91 21.47 34.22
CA ALA A 223 1.39 22.72 34.77
C ALA A 223 2.15 23.11 36.04
N LYS A 224 2.49 22.12 36.89
CA LYS A 224 3.32 22.33 38.09
C LYS A 224 4.81 22.39 37.77
N ASN A 225 5.29 21.55 36.85
CA ASN A 225 6.69 21.53 36.45
C ASN A 225 6.81 21.86 34.95
N LYS A 226 7.06 23.14 34.64
CA LYS A 226 7.14 23.62 33.24
C LYS A 226 8.38 23.09 32.51
N SER A 227 9.46 22.81 33.23
CA SER A 227 10.71 22.25 32.72
C SER A 227 10.82 20.74 33.00
N LEU A 228 9.68 20.04 33.06
CA LEU A 228 9.65 18.61 33.38
C LEU A 228 10.50 17.80 32.41
N ARG A 229 11.41 17.00 32.97
CA ARG A 229 12.18 15.98 32.26
C ARG A 229 11.64 14.62 32.63
N ALA A 230 11.17 13.86 31.65
CA ALA A 230 10.51 12.59 31.95
C ALA A 230 10.76 11.51 30.90
N ILE A 231 10.94 10.28 31.36
CA ILE A 231 10.84 9.07 30.55
C ILE A 231 9.50 8.43 30.90
N ALA A 232 8.53 8.57 30.00
CA ALA A 232 7.16 8.07 30.18
C ALA A 232 7.02 6.67 29.58
N ILE A 233 6.70 5.69 30.43
CA ILE A 233 6.56 4.28 30.06
C ILE A 233 5.08 3.89 30.13
N GLY A 234 4.55 3.26 29.09
CA GLY A 234 3.14 2.91 29.08
C GLY A 234 2.66 2.29 27.76
N GLY A 235 1.39 1.91 27.74
CA GLY A 235 0.75 1.30 26.57
C GLY A 235 -0.33 2.20 25.97
N LEU A 236 -1.58 1.75 26.03
CA LEU A 236 -2.73 2.46 25.47
C LEU A 236 -2.94 3.87 26.06
N ALA A 237 -2.59 4.09 27.33
CA ALA A 237 -2.73 5.39 27.97
C ALA A 237 -1.77 6.46 27.41
N LEU A 238 -0.56 6.08 26.99
CA LEU A 238 0.34 6.98 26.25
C LEU A 238 -0.11 7.18 24.80
N SER A 239 -0.90 6.23 24.30
CA SER A 239 -1.39 6.21 22.93
C SER A 239 -2.63 7.10 22.71
N ARG A 240 -3.39 7.47 23.74
CA ARG A 240 -4.65 8.22 23.61
C ARG A 240 -4.86 9.26 24.72
N GLY A 241 -5.24 10.48 24.34
CA GLY A 241 -5.76 11.51 25.26
C GLY A 241 -4.73 12.19 26.18
N LEU A 242 -3.46 11.84 26.08
CA LEU A 242 -2.37 12.46 26.84
C LEU A 242 -1.50 13.32 25.92
N THR A 243 -1.14 14.53 26.39
CA THR A 243 -0.19 15.40 25.69
C THR A 243 1.20 15.20 26.28
N LEU A 244 2.17 14.79 25.45
CA LEU A 244 3.59 14.73 25.81
C LEU A 244 4.28 15.99 25.30
N LYS A 245 4.55 16.96 26.18
CA LYS A 245 5.21 18.22 25.79
C LYS A 245 6.71 17.99 25.66
N GLY A 246 7.32 18.55 24.62
CA GLY A 246 8.75 18.42 24.40
C GLY A 246 9.18 16.99 24.11
N LEU A 247 8.35 16.20 23.42
CA LEU A 247 8.67 14.84 23.03
C LEU A 247 9.84 14.84 22.04
N VAL A 248 10.98 14.29 22.48
CA VAL A 248 12.23 14.26 21.71
C VAL A 248 12.60 12.84 21.26
N VAL A 249 12.39 11.82 22.09
CA VAL A 249 12.69 10.42 21.72
C VAL A 249 11.44 9.56 21.92
N SER A 250 11.11 8.75 20.92
CA SER A 250 10.01 7.78 20.98
C SER A 250 10.53 6.39 20.70
N TYR A 251 10.48 5.50 21.67
CA TYR A 251 10.73 4.07 21.51
C TYR A 251 9.39 3.33 21.38
N PHE A 252 9.03 2.97 20.15
CA PHE A 252 7.73 2.42 19.78
C PHE A 252 7.90 1.05 19.13
N TYR A 253 7.60 0.00 19.89
CA TYR A 253 7.64 -1.37 19.41
C TYR A 253 6.35 -2.10 19.79
N ARG A 254 5.39 -2.07 18.87
CA ARG A 254 4.03 -2.60 19.06
C ARG A 254 3.50 -3.12 17.72
N ASN A 255 2.94 -4.33 17.73
CA ASN A 255 2.09 -4.78 16.64
C ASN A 255 0.63 -4.38 16.95
N THR A 256 0.03 -3.50 16.14
CA THR A 256 -1.38 -3.10 16.27
C THR A 256 -2.07 -3.13 14.92
N ALA A 257 -3.36 -3.49 14.92
CA ALA A 257 -4.02 -4.04 13.74
C ALA A 257 -4.78 -3.04 12.84
N THR A 258 -4.81 -1.72 13.13
CA THR A 258 -5.60 -0.78 12.30
C THR A 258 -5.00 0.61 12.08
N TYR A 259 -5.29 1.23 10.93
CA TYR A 259 -4.80 2.56 10.53
C TYR A 259 -5.17 3.64 11.57
N ASP A 260 -6.44 3.67 11.99
CA ASP A 260 -6.95 4.63 12.98
C ASP A 260 -6.17 4.59 14.31
N VAL A 261 -5.78 3.39 14.74
CA VAL A 261 -5.07 3.20 16.02
C VAL A 261 -3.63 3.66 15.89
N LEU A 262 -2.94 3.30 14.80
CA LEU A 262 -1.55 3.73 14.55
C LEU A 262 -1.45 5.26 14.45
N MET A 263 -2.32 5.90 13.68
CA MET A 263 -2.31 7.38 13.56
C MET A 263 -2.53 8.07 14.91
N GLN A 264 -3.37 7.50 15.78
CA GLN A 264 -3.57 8.05 17.12
C GLN A 264 -2.39 7.79 18.06
N MET A 265 -1.63 6.71 17.82
CA MET A 265 -0.42 6.36 18.57
C MET A 265 0.80 7.23 18.20
N GLY A 266 0.81 7.82 17.01
CA GLY A 266 1.87 8.71 16.52
C GLY A 266 1.99 10.04 17.28
N ARG A 267 2.36 9.97 18.57
CA ARG A 267 2.54 11.14 19.46
C ARG A 267 3.70 12.04 19.05
N TRP A 268 4.57 11.54 18.18
CA TRP A 268 5.66 12.28 17.57
C TRP A 268 5.23 13.13 16.36
N PHE A 269 3.96 13.14 15.96
CA PHE A 269 3.48 14.18 15.04
C PHE A 269 3.20 15.47 15.79
N GLY A 270 3.56 16.61 15.22
CA GLY A 270 3.37 17.89 15.88
C GLY A 270 4.42 18.95 15.59
N TYR A 271 4.33 20.03 16.36
CA TYR A 271 5.25 21.16 16.28
C TYR A 271 6.49 20.91 17.13
N ARG A 272 7.66 21.24 16.58
CA ARG A 272 8.96 21.15 17.25
C ARG A 272 9.77 22.42 17.04
N LYS A 273 9.36 23.49 17.70
CA LYS A 273 10.06 24.76 17.61
C LYS A 273 11.45 24.62 18.24
N ASN A 274 12.51 24.87 17.48
CA ASN A 274 13.93 24.85 17.91
C ASN A 274 14.57 23.47 18.17
N TYR A 275 13.87 22.36 17.89
CA TYR A 275 14.42 21.01 18.10
C TYR A 275 13.92 19.98 17.06
N ASP A 276 13.48 20.42 15.88
CA ASP A 276 12.99 19.53 14.82
C ASP A 276 14.09 18.68 14.19
N ASP A 277 15.36 19.00 14.41
CA ASP A 277 16.53 18.22 14.00
C ASP A 277 16.96 17.15 15.02
N LEU A 278 16.51 17.26 16.27
CA LEU A 278 16.96 16.40 17.39
C LEU A 278 16.06 15.19 17.65
N PHE A 279 14.82 15.18 17.17
CA PHE A 279 13.89 14.14 17.56
C PHE A 279 14.20 12.79 16.89
N ARG A 280 14.05 11.69 17.62
CA ARG A 280 14.27 10.32 17.09
C ARG A 280 13.10 9.40 17.41
N ILE A 281 12.77 8.54 16.46
CA ILE A 281 11.68 7.56 16.55
C ILE A 281 12.30 6.18 16.31
N TRP A 282 12.49 5.44 17.38
CA TRP A 282 12.92 4.06 17.38
C TRP A 282 11.72 3.16 17.16
N THR A 283 11.69 2.43 16.05
CA THR A 283 10.55 1.57 15.70
C THR A 283 10.94 0.37 14.84
N SER A 284 10.07 -0.63 14.71
CA SER A 284 10.33 -1.74 13.79
C SER A 284 10.14 -1.31 12.34
N ARG A 285 10.86 -1.97 11.42
CA ARG A 285 10.74 -1.71 9.98
C ARG A 285 9.29 -1.87 9.49
N GLN A 286 8.63 -2.94 9.93
CA GLN A 286 7.22 -3.19 9.63
C GLN A 286 6.30 -2.06 10.12
N SER A 287 6.53 -1.53 11.33
CA SER A 287 5.73 -0.40 11.84
C SER A 287 5.93 0.86 11.00
N ALA A 288 7.16 1.13 10.56
CA ALA A 288 7.46 2.27 9.70
C ALA A 288 6.81 2.13 8.31
N GLU A 289 6.82 0.93 7.73
CA GLU A 289 6.13 0.60 6.48
C GLU A 289 4.62 0.84 6.62
N TRP A 290 4.00 0.37 7.71
CA TRP A 290 2.59 0.67 7.99
C TRP A 290 2.30 2.18 8.07
N TYR A 291 3.14 2.98 8.75
CA TYR A 291 2.94 4.43 8.80
C TYR A 291 3.10 5.08 7.42
N ARG A 292 3.97 4.56 6.56
CA ARG A 292 4.08 5.00 5.16
C ARG A 292 2.80 4.70 4.39
N ASP A 293 2.31 3.47 4.42
CA ASP A 293 1.10 3.05 3.72
C ASP A 293 -0.13 3.87 4.18
N ILE A 294 -0.23 4.09 5.49
CA ILE A 294 -1.27 4.96 6.07
C ILE A 294 -1.13 6.40 5.57
N SER A 295 0.09 6.93 5.50
CA SER A 295 0.34 8.28 5.02
C SER A 295 -0.08 8.44 3.56
N GLU A 296 0.24 7.47 2.70
CA GLU A 296 -0.17 7.44 1.29
C GLU A 296 -1.69 7.38 1.16
N ALA A 297 -2.35 6.44 1.88
CA ALA A 297 -3.80 6.34 1.92
C ALA A 297 -4.48 7.63 2.40
N THR A 298 -3.85 8.33 3.36
CA THR A 298 -4.36 9.60 3.89
C THR A 298 -4.27 10.72 2.87
N GLU A 299 -3.14 10.87 2.17
CA GLU A 299 -2.98 11.91 1.15
C GLU A 299 -3.92 11.65 -0.05
N GLU A 300 -4.07 10.41 -0.49
CA GLU A 300 -5.03 10.08 -1.55
C GLU A 300 -6.47 10.38 -1.17
N LEU A 301 -6.87 10.06 0.07
CA LEU A 301 -8.21 10.39 0.54
C LEU A 301 -8.42 11.92 0.58
N LYS A 302 -7.39 12.71 0.93
CA LYS A 302 -7.47 14.17 0.86
C LYS A 302 -7.62 14.65 -0.58
N ASP A 303 -6.91 14.05 -1.52
CA ASP A 303 -7.04 14.39 -2.95
C ASP A 303 -8.45 14.08 -3.47
N GLU A 304 -9.04 12.95 -3.07
CA GLU A 304 -10.44 12.60 -3.40
C GLU A 304 -11.43 13.62 -2.79
N ILE A 305 -11.21 14.06 -1.55
CA ILE A 305 -12.02 15.11 -0.92
C ILE A 305 -11.87 16.45 -1.66
N ASP A 306 -10.66 16.80 -2.10
CA ASP A 306 -10.40 18.03 -2.86
C ASP A 306 -11.07 17.97 -4.25
N LYS A 307 -11.07 16.80 -4.93
CA LYS A 307 -11.82 16.57 -6.18
C LYS A 307 -13.33 16.73 -5.99
N MET A 308 -13.90 16.08 -4.97
CA MET A 308 -15.32 16.21 -4.62
C MET A 308 -15.70 17.68 -4.41
N ARG A 309 -14.86 18.43 -3.68
CA ARG A 309 -15.08 19.85 -3.43
C ARG A 309 -14.98 20.70 -4.69
N ALA A 310 -14.00 20.43 -5.56
CA ALA A 310 -13.84 21.12 -6.82
C ALA A 310 -15.03 20.89 -7.77
N ALA A 311 -15.69 19.75 -7.66
CA ALA A 311 -16.93 19.42 -8.36
C ALA A 311 -18.21 19.96 -7.69
N GLU A 312 -18.09 20.67 -6.56
CA GLU A 312 -19.22 21.16 -5.75
C GLU A 312 -20.20 20.07 -5.28
N LEU A 313 -19.72 18.82 -5.14
CA LEU A 313 -20.51 17.66 -4.73
C LEU A 313 -20.48 17.47 -3.20
N THR A 314 -21.55 16.91 -2.64
CA THR A 314 -21.57 16.49 -1.23
C THR A 314 -21.10 15.05 -1.08
N PRO A 315 -20.73 14.59 0.14
CA PRO A 315 -20.40 13.19 0.38
C PRO A 315 -21.54 12.19 0.11
N ASN A 316 -22.79 12.65 -0.02
CA ASN A 316 -23.89 11.80 -0.49
C ASN A 316 -23.90 11.64 -2.02
N ASP A 317 -23.30 12.57 -2.75
CA ASP A 317 -23.30 12.64 -4.21
C ASP A 317 -21.95 12.18 -4.80
N PHE A 318 -20.96 11.89 -3.96
CA PHE A 318 -19.62 11.49 -4.37
C PHE A 318 -19.13 10.28 -3.57
N GLY A 319 -18.88 9.17 -4.26
CA GLY A 319 -18.30 7.97 -3.68
C GLY A 319 -16.86 8.19 -3.23
N LEU A 320 -16.55 7.82 -1.98
CA LEU A 320 -15.19 7.89 -1.44
C LEU A 320 -14.59 6.49 -1.36
N ARG A 321 -13.28 6.41 -1.63
CA ARG A 321 -12.47 5.21 -1.55
C ARG A 321 -11.23 5.45 -0.70
N VAL A 322 -10.74 4.41 -0.04
CA VAL A 322 -9.51 4.43 0.75
C VAL A 322 -8.67 3.23 0.36
N ARG A 323 -7.38 3.45 0.12
CA ARG A 323 -6.38 2.41 -0.13
C ARG A 323 -6.36 1.36 1.00
N ASP A 324 -6.32 0.09 0.63
CA ASP A 324 -6.36 -1.11 1.50
C ASP A 324 -5.33 -2.15 1.04
N ASP A 325 -4.08 -1.74 0.77
CA ASP A 325 -3.05 -2.60 0.15
C ASP A 325 -2.34 -3.55 1.14
N SER A 326 -2.70 -3.53 2.42
CA SER A 326 -2.03 -4.31 3.47
C SER A 326 -2.91 -5.47 3.95
N ASP A 327 -2.49 -6.70 3.67
CA ASP A 327 -3.17 -7.92 4.17
C ASP A 327 -3.15 -8.02 5.70
N ASP A 328 -2.16 -7.40 6.35
CA ASP A 328 -1.93 -7.47 7.80
C ASP A 328 -2.63 -6.35 8.60
N LEU A 329 -3.00 -5.24 7.94
CA LEU A 329 -3.44 -4.02 8.61
C LEU A 329 -4.82 -3.56 8.11
N GLY A 330 -5.84 -3.65 8.95
CA GLY A 330 -7.19 -3.20 8.59
C GLY A 330 -7.32 -1.67 8.62
N ILE A 331 -8.09 -1.07 7.70
CA ILE A 331 -8.29 0.38 7.70
C ILE A 331 -8.95 0.88 9.01
N THR A 332 -10.02 0.25 9.46
CA THR A 332 -10.69 0.58 10.72
C THR A 332 -11.21 -0.67 11.43
N ALA A 333 -11.88 -0.49 12.58
CA ALA A 333 -12.42 -1.61 13.35
C ALA A 333 -13.52 -2.34 12.58
N ARG A 334 -13.53 -3.69 12.63
CA ARG A 334 -14.46 -4.56 11.86
C ARG A 334 -15.95 -4.20 12.01
N ASN A 335 -16.36 -3.74 13.19
CA ASN A 335 -17.73 -3.31 13.44
C ASN A 335 -18.14 -2.07 12.63
N LYS A 336 -17.20 -1.18 12.29
CA LYS A 336 -17.42 0.03 11.48
C LYS A 336 -17.36 -0.22 9.97
N MET A 337 -16.99 -1.44 9.56
CA MET A 337 -16.82 -1.82 8.16
C MET A 337 -17.98 -2.68 7.63
N ARG A 338 -19.07 -2.83 8.39
CA ARG A 338 -20.20 -3.74 8.04
C ARG A 338 -20.88 -3.41 6.71
N HIS A 339 -20.75 -2.17 6.23
CA HIS A 339 -21.40 -1.66 5.01
C HIS A 339 -20.39 -1.25 3.92
N THR A 340 -19.19 -1.83 3.92
CA THR A 340 -18.15 -1.55 2.92
C THR A 340 -17.94 -2.71 1.98
N ALA A 341 -17.78 -2.41 0.70
CA ALA A 341 -17.35 -3.36 -0.31
C ALA A 341 -15.85 -3.18 -0.59
N ASN A 342 -15.20 -4.26 -1.00
CA ASN A 342 -13.84 -4.22 -1.52
C ASN A 342 -13.92 -3.98 -3.03
N HIS A 343 -13.18 -2.98 -3.52
CA HIS A 343 -13.07 -2.67 -4.94
C HIS A 343 -11.59 -2.73 -5.34
N ILE A 344 -11.26 -3.57 -6.32
CA ILE A 344 -9.89 -3.63 -6.83
C ILE A 344 -9.81 -2.62 -7.97
N GLU A 345 -9.03 -1.57 -7.79
CA GLU A 345 -8.76 -0.61 -8.86
C GLU A 345 -7.34 -0.79 -9.35
N GLN A 346 -7.19 -0.81 -10.66
CA GLN A 346 -5.89 -1.06 -11.25
C GLN A 346 -5.26 0.27 -11.69
N LEU A 347 -4.26 0.73 -10.93
CA LEU A 347 -3.63 2.03 -11.17
C LEU A 347 -2.57 2.01 -12.29
N SER A 348 -1.98 0.85 -12.58
CA SER A 348 -1.01 0.72 -13.67
C SER A 348 -1.32 -0.49 -14.55
N TYR A 349 -1.27 -0.26 -15.86
CA TYR A 349 -1.36 -1.32 -16.87
C TYR A 349 0.01 -1.67 -17.47
N TRP A 350 1.04 -0.90 -17.16
CA TRP A 350 2.37 -1.01 -17.75
C TRP A 350 3.03 -2.37 -17.48
N GLY A 351 3.69 -2.91 -18.50
CA GLY A 351 4.47 -4.15 -18.43
C GLY A 351 3.65 -5.44 -18.29
N CYS A 352 2.31 -5.39 -18.43
CA CYS A 352 1.43 -6.51 -18.15
C CYS A 352 0.40 -6.82 -19.24
N VAL A 353 -0.14 -8.03 -19.16
CA VAL A 353 -1.22 -8.55 -20.01
C VAL A 353 -2.48 -8.82 -19.18
N PHE A 354 -3.62 -8.48 -19.75
CA PHE A 354 -4.95 -8.63 -19.17
C PHE A 354 -5.82 -9.40 -20.16
N ASP A 355 -6.50 -10.45 -19.72
CA ASP A 355 -7.36 -11.27 -20.57
C ASP A 355 -8.75 -11.49 -19.99
N THR A 356 -9.68 -11.97 -20.83
CA THR A 356 -11.08 -12.23 -20.45
C THR A 356 -11.38 -13.74 -20.40
N PRO A 357 -10.96 -14.48 -19.36
CA PRO A 357 -11.24 -15.91 -19.25
C PRO A 357 -12.70 -16.25 -18.95
N TYR A 358 -13.53 -15.27 -18.59
CA TYR A 358 -14.95 -15.44 -18.31
C TYR A 358 -15.81 -14.73 -19.36
N LEU A 359 -16.83 -15.41 -19.88
CA LEU A 359 -17.83 -14.81 -20.77
C LEU A 359 -19.18 -14.72 -20.06
N SER A 360 -20.07 -13.85 -20.55
CA SER A 360 -21.45 -13.80 -20.07
C SER A 360 -22.19 -15.08 -20.43
N SER A 361 -23.07 -15.57 -19.54
CA SER A 361 -24.03 -16.61 -19.94
C SER A 361 -25.27 -16.07 -20.66
N ASN A 362 -25.34 -14.75 -20.92
CA ASN A 362 -26.38 -14.12 -21.73
C ASN A 362 -25.96 -14.09 -23.22
N PRO A 363 -26.64 -14.85 -24.11
CA PRO A 363 -26.27 -14.92 -25.52
C PRO A 363 -26.35 -13.58 -26.26
N ASP A 364 -27.25 -12.68 -25.88
CA ASP A 364 -27.41 -11.39 -26.56
C ASP A 364 -26.20 -10.47 -26.33
N LEU A 365 -25.65 -10.50 -25.11
CA LEU A 365 -24.39 -9.79 -24.80
C LEU A 365 -23.22 -10.37 -25.59
N CYS A 366 -23.13 -11.70 -25.70
CA CYS A 366 -22.11 -12.36 -26.49
C CYS A 366 -22.22 -12.02 -27.98
N LYS A 367 -23.42 -12.13 -28.57
CA LYS A 367 -23.68 -11.73 -29.97
C LYS A 367 -23.34 -10.27 -30.24
N ASN A 368 -23.66 -9.38 -29.30
CA ASN A 368 -23.29 -7.97 -29.40
C ASN A 368 -21.77 -7.80 -29.49
N ASN A 369 -20.99 -8.45 -28.61
CA ASN A 369 -19.53 -8.39 -28.65
C ASN A 369 -18.97 -8.94 -29.97
N THR A 370 -19.53 -10.04 -30.48
CA THR A 370 -19.16 -10.59 -31.79
C THR A 370 -19.41 -9.60 -32.92
N LYS A 371 -20.59 -8.98 -32.94
CA LYS A 371 -20.95 -7.95 -33.93
C LYS A 371 -20.01 -6.74 -33.85
N VAL A 372 -19.82 -6.17 -32.67
CA VAL A 372 -18.93 -5.02 -32.43
C VAL A 372 -17.50 -5.33 -32.88
N THR A 373 -17.03 -6.55 -32.64
CA THR A 373 -15.69 -7.01 -33.08
C THR A 373 -15.59 -7.10 -34.60
N LYS A 374 -16.57 -7.71 -35.28
CA LYS A 374 -16.62 -7.77 -36.75
C LYS A 374 -16.66 -6.35 -37.35
N ASP A 375 -17.49 -5.46 -36.79
CA ASP A 375 -17.61 -4.07 -37.22
C ASP A 375 -16.29 -3.29 -37.03
N PHE A 376 -15.60 -3.52 -35.91
CA PHE A 376 -14.28 -2.94 -35.64
C PHE A 376 -13.25 -3.36 -36.69
N ILE A 377 -13.14 -4.67 -36.96
CA ILE A 377 -12.22 -5.21 -37.97
C ILE A 377 -12.54 -4.63 -39.36
N ASN A 378 -13.81 -4.62 -39.76
CA ASN A 378 -14.24 -4.04 -41.04
C ASN A 378 -13.88 -2.55 -41.15
N LYS A 379 -14.11 -1.76 -40.10
CA LYS A 379 -13.73 -0.33 -40.06
C LYS A 379 -12.22 -0.14 -40.17
N LEU A 380 -11.41 -1.03 -39.60
CA LEU A 380 -9.96 -0.98 -39.77
C LEU A 380 -9.55 -1.24 -41.22
N ILE A 381 -10.12 -2.27 -41.85
CA ILE A 381 -9.84 -2.62 -43.25
C ILE A 381 -10.23 -1.49 -44.20
N ILE A 382 -11.44 -0.94 -44.05
CA ILE A 382 -11.94 0.20 -44.86
C ILE A 382 -11.04 1.43 -44.70
N ALA A 383 -10.49 1.64 -43.50
CA ALA A 383 -9.56 2.73 -43.23
C ALA A 383 -8.11 2.45 -43.71
N GLY A 384 -7.89 1.38 -44.48
CA GLY A 384 -6.60 1.06 -45.12
C GLY A 384 -5.66 0.22 -44.26
N HIS A 385 -6.10 -0.31 -43.12
CA HIS A 385 -5.27 -1.22 -42.32
C HIS A 385 -5.36 -2.65 -42.86
N ILE A 386 -4.21 -3.19 -43.26
CA ILE A 386 -4.12 -4.54 -43.82
C ILE A 386 -3.91 -5.54 -42.69
N PHE A 387 -4.67 -6.63 -42.70
CA PHE A 387 -4.48 -7.80 -41.84
C PHE A 387 -3.65 -8.84 -42.61
N GLN A 388 -2.38 -8.96 -42.26
CA GLN A 388 -1.47 -9.92 -42.90
C GLN A 388 -1.53 -11.25 -42.19
N ARG A 389 -1.67 -12.33 -42.95
CA ARG A 389 -1.58 -13.68 -42.40
C ARG A 389 -0.12 -14.02 -42.09
N GLN A 390 0.14 -14.51 -40.89
CA GLN A 390 1.47 -14.96 -40.45
C GLN A 390 1.39 -16.36 -39.87
N ASP A 391 2.51 -17.08 -39.98
CA ASP A 391 2.74 -18.38 -39.34
C ASP A 391 4.02 -18.27 -38.50
N ILE A 392 3.85 -18.06 -37.20
CA ILE A 392 4.95 -17.85 -36.24
C ILE A 392 4.81 -18.88 -35.12
N ASP A 393 5.86 -19.63 -34.80
CA ASP A 393 5.86 -20.68 -33.77
C ASP A 393 4.73 -21.71 -33.96
N ASN A 394 4.43 -22.12 -35.20
CA ASN A 394 3.31 -22.99 -35.58
C ASN A 394 1.91 -22.43 -35.22
N ARG A 395 1.79 -21.11 -35.05
CA ARG A 395 0.51 -20.43 -34.91
C ARG A 395 0.22 -19.58 -36.13
N LYS A 396 -0.93 -19.89 -36.73
CA LYS A 396 -1.53 -19.06 -37.77
C LYS A 396 -2.32 -17.94 -37.12
N LEU A 397 -2.20 -16.74 -37.66
CA LEU A 397 -2.85 -15.54 -37.15
C LEU A 397 -2.95 -14.49 -38.24
N TYR A 398 -3.77 -13.48 -37.98
CA TYR A 398 -3.76 -12.23 -38.73
C TYR A 398 -3.27 -11.10 -37.84
N ILE A 399 -2.34 -10.28 -38.34
CA ILE A 399 -1.83 -9.11 -37.63
C ILE A 399 -2.00 -7.86 -38.46
N SER A 400 -2.40 -6.77 -37.81
CA SER A 400 -2.40 -5.43 -38.35
C SER A 400 -1.69 -4.50 -37.37
N GLN A 401 -0.67 -3.79 -37.84
CA GLN A 401 0.20 -2.98 -36.98
C GLN A 401 -0.13 -1.49 -37.06
N ASN A 402 0.26 -0.75 -36.03
CA ASN A 402 0.18 0.72 -35.97
C ASN A 402 -1.25 1.29 -36.07
N ILE A 403 -2.23 0.62 -35.48
CA ILE A 403 -3.60 1.11 -35.33
C ILE A 403 -3.63 2.31 -34.37
N PRO A 404 -4.26 3.44 -34.73
CA PRO A 404 -4.38 4.59 -33.82
C PRO A 404 -5.09 4.23 -32.51
N ALA A 405 -4.58 4.72 -31.38
CA ALA A 405 -5.14 4.52 -30.05
C ALA A 405 -6.64 4.83 -29.94
N LEU A 406 -7.09 5.91 -30.59
CA LEU A 406 -8.50 6.31 -30.62
C LEU A 406 -9.42 5.20 -31.16
N LYS A 407 -8.97 4.41 -32.14
CA LYS A 407 -9.77 3.30 -32.69
C LYS A 407 -9.90 2.16 -31.68
N ILE A 408 -8.85 1.90 -30.89
CA ILE A 408 -8.86 0.90 -29.81
C ILE A 408 -9.76 1.35 -28.67
N LYS A 409 -9.65 2.61 -28.24
CA LYS A 409 -10.51 3.21 -27.21
C LYS A 409 -11.99 3.06 -27.56
N LEU A 410 -12.39 3.53 -28.74
CA LEU A 410 -13.79 3.45 -29.19
C LEU A 410 -14.30 2.01 -29.29
N PHE A 411 -13.41 1.06 -29.60
CA PHE A 411 -13.73 -0.35 -29.59
C PHE A 411 -13.98 -0.87 -28.17
N MET A 412 -13.08 -0.58 -27.22
CA MET A 412 -13.20 -0.97 -25.81
C MET A 412 -14.49 -0.45 -25.17
N GLU A 413 -14.89 0.79 -25.46
CA GLU A 413 -16.11 1.42 -24.92
C GLU A 413 -17.41 0.73 -25.37
N GLN A 414 -17.38 -0.03 -26.47
CA GLN A 414 -18.55 -0.74 -27.01
C GLN A 414 -18.66 -2.19 -26.52
N LEU A 415 -17.61 -2.73 -25.88
CA LEU A 415 -17.60 -4.10 -25.39
C LEU A 415 -18.44 -4.25 -24.12
N LYS A 416 -19.08 -5.40 -23.97
CA LYS A 416 -19.80 -5.83 -22.77
C LYS A 416 -19.04 -6.99 -22.12
N ILE A 417 -18.08 -6.67 -21.26
CA ILE A 417 -17.22 -7.64 -20.58
C ILE A 417 -17.88 -8.05 -19.26
N HIS A 418 -17.81 -9.34 -18.92
CA HIS A 418 -18.37 -9.85 -17.66
C HIS A 418 -17.52 -9.42 -16.46
N ASN A 419 -18.15 -8.98 -15.36
CA ASN A 419 -17.50 -8.38 -14.18
C ASN A 419 -16.54 -9.32 -13.43
N SER A 420 -16.62 -10.64 -13.68
CA SER A 420 -15.60 -11.58 -13.21
C SER A 420 -14.21 -11.37 -13.82
N ASN A 421 -14.10 -10.66 -14.95
CA ASN A 421 -12.81 -10.31 -15.54
C ASN A 421 -12.27 -9.02 -14.90
N ILE A 422 -12.08 -9.04 -13.58
CA ILE A 422 -11.70 -7.87 -12.76
C ILE A 422 -10.44 -7.16 -13.30
N ARG A 423 -9.54 -7.93 -13.93
CA ARG A 423 -8.30 -7.44 -14.54
C ARG A 423 -8.46 -6.78 -15.91
N PHE A 424 -9.60 -6.97 -16.57
CA PHE A 424 -9.92 -6.45 -17.89
C PHE A 424 -11.18 -5.58 -17.78
N ASP A 425 -11.06 -4.45 -17.07
CA ASP A 425 -12.14 -3.48 -16.96
C ASP A 425 -12.01 -2.44 -18.08
N THR A 426 -12.93 -2.48 -19.05
CA THR A 426 -12.95 -1.53 -20.16
C THR A 426 -13.15 -0.09 -19.72
N LYS A 427 -13.79 0.15 -18.56
CA LYS A 427 -14.04 1.49 -18.00
C LYS A 427 -12.77 2.11 -17.41
N GLN A 428 -11.80 1.29 -16.98
CA GLN A 428 -10.49 1.75 -16.52
C GLN A 428 -9.45 1.75 -17.66
N ILE A 429 -9.50 0.74 -18.54
CA ILE A 429 -8.58 0.62 -19.68
C ILE A 429 -8.79 1.76 -20.70
N ALA A 430 -10.03 2.13 -21.04
CA ALA A 430 -10.26 3.16 -22.06
C ALA A 430 -9.77 4.57 -21.66
N PRO A 431 -9.98 5.05 -20.42
CA PRO A 431 -9.33 6.27 -19.92
C PRO A 431 -7.81 6.19 -19.94
N PHE A 432 -7.22 5.08 -19.49
CA PHE A 432 -5.77 4.89 -19.51
C PHE A 432 -5.18 5.00 -20.94
N ILE A 433 -5.84 4.38 -21.93
CA ILE A 433 -5.47 4.53 -23.35
C ILE A 433 -5.55 6.00 -23.77
N THR A 434 -6.58 6.73 -23.33
CA THR A 434 -6.80 8.14 -23.71
C THR A 434 -5.71 9.04 -23.15
N GLU A 435 -5.41 8.91 -21.85
CA GLU A 435 -4.40 9.69 -21.14
C GLU A 435 -3.01 9.61 -21.80
N HIS A 436 -2.66 8.44 -22.33
CA HIS A 436 -1.34 8.19 -22.92
C HIS A 436 -1.36 8.19 -24.47
N SER A 437 -2.49 8.50 -25.09
CA SER A 437 -2.63 8.40 -26.56
C SER A 437 -1.81 9.43 -27.34
N ASP A 438 -1.48 10.56 -26.73
CA ASP A 438 -0.67 11.62 -27.35
C ASP A 438 0.82 11.52 -27.02
N THR A 439 1.20 10.64 -26.09
CA THR A 439 2.59 10.47 -25.62
C THR A 439 3.09 9.04 -25.86
N ASP A 440 2.80 8.15 -24.92
CA ASP A 440 3.49 6.87 -24.73
C ASP A 440 2.81 5.72 -25.49
N LEU A 441 1.50 5.83 -25.74
CA LEU A 441 0.67 4.78 -26.37
C LEU A 441 -0.11 5.28 -27.61
N PRO A 442 0.53 5.92 -28.60
CA PRO A 442 -0.19 6.47 -29.76
C PRO A 442 -0.71 5.39 -30.73
N ARG A 443 -0.11 4.20 -30.70
CA ARG A 443 -0.30 3.13 -31.69
C ARG A 443 -0.38 1.76 -31.04
N TYR A 444 -1.24 0.91 -31.58
CA TYR A 444 -1.49 -0.45 -31.11
C TYR A 444 -1.33 -1.44 -32.26
N ASP A 445 -0.85 -2.63 -31.96
CA ASP A 445 -0.93 -3.76 -32.87
C ASP A 445 -2.20 -4.57 -32.52
N VAL A 446 -2.90 -5.06 -33.55
CA VAL A 446 -4.11 -5.87 -33.40
C VAL A 446 -3.86 -7.23 -34.03
N VAL A 447 -4.10 -8.29 -33.26
CA VAL A 447 -3.92 -9.67 -33.70
C VAL A 447 -5.20 -10.46 -33.53
N ILE A 448 -5.55 -11.22 -34.56
CA ILE A 448 -6.61 -12.23 -34.55
C ILE A 448 -5.94 -13.59 -34.47
N ILE A 449 -6.09 -14.26 -33.32
CA ILE A 449 -5.45 -15.55 -33.05
C ILE A 449 -6.30 -16.66 -33.65
N GLU A 450 -5.70 -17.49 -34.52
CA GLU A 450 -6.36 -18.69 -35.03
C GLU A 450 -6.10 -19.89 -34.11
N GLY A 451 -7.08 -20.80 -34.06
CA GLY A 451 -6.97 -22.08 -33.36
C GLY A 451 -7.05 -23.27 -34.31
N ASP A 452 -7.52 -24.39 -33.74
CA ASP A 452 -7.72 -25.67 -34.41
C ASP A 452 -9.20 -26.00 -34.66
N GLY A 453 -10.11 -25.07 -34.39
CA GLY A 453 -11.54 -25.21 -34.59
C GLY A 453 -11.99 -24.97 -36.03
N ASP A 454 -13.31 -24.82 -36.18
CA ASP A 454 -13.97 -24.62 -37.47
C ASP A 454 -13.63 -23.26 -38.08
N GLU A 455 -13.68 -23.19 -39.41
CA GLU A 455 -13.53 -21.95 -40.17
C GLU A 455 -14.73 -21.04 -39.94
N TYR A 456 -14.43 -19.77 -39.64
CA TYR A 456 -15.42 -18.77 -39.30
C TYR A 456 -15.19 -17.49 -40.10
N GLU A 457 -16.28 -16.95 -40.64
CA GLU A 457 -16.26 -15.74 -41.45
C GLU A 457 -16.42 -14.51 -40.55
N ILE A 458 -15.35 -13.71 -40.50
CA ILE A 458 -15.29 -12.49 -39.68
C ILE A 458 -15.47 -11.22 -40.51
N SER A 459 -15.07 -11.27 -41.78
CA SER A 459 -15.20 -10.19 -42.75
C SER A 459 -15.11 -10.81 -44.15
N GLY A 460 -15.90 -10.30 -45.10
CA GLY A 460 -15.78 -10.68 -46.51
C GLY A 460 -14.51 -10.17 -47.20
N MET A 461 -13.64 -9.45 -46.47
CA MET A 461 -12.41 -8.82 -46.99
C MET A 461 -11.12 -9.55 -46.57
N ILE A 462 -11.21 -10.59 -45.74
CA ILE A 462 -10.09 -11.47 -45.36
C ILE A 462 -10.55 -12.93 -45.39
N ASP A 463 -9.62 -13.88 -45.57
CA ASP A 463 -9.98 -15.28 -45.57
C ASP A 463 -10.58 -15.70 -44.22
N LYS A 464 -11.38 -16.78 -44.24
CA LYS A 464 -11.95 -17.36 -43.02
C LYS A 464 -10.86 -17.68 -42.01
N VAL A 465 -11.14 -17.39 -40.75
CA VAL A 465 -10.23 -17.67 -39.63
C VAL A 465 -10.62 -18.97 -38.96
N LYS A 466 -9.64 -19.78 -38.55
CA LYS A 466 -9.93 -20.94 -37.70
C LYS A 466 -10.22 -20.50 -36.27
N SER A 467 -11.39 -20.85 -35.77
CA SER A 467 -11.79 -20.54 -34.41
C SER A 467 -10.92 -21.25 -33.38
N VAL A 468 -10.89 -20.68 -32.18
CA VAL A 468 -10.20 -21.22 -31.03
C VAL A 468 -11.18 -22.10 -30.26
N SER A 469 -10.95 -23.41 -30.30
CA SER A 469 -11.86 -24.36 -29.66
C SER A 469 -11.61 -24.44 -28.15
N ARG A 470 -12.67 -24.38 -27.36
CA ARG A 470 -12.60 -24.36 -25.89
C ARG A 470 -13.66 -25.26 -25.25
N GLU A 471 -13.25 -26.03 -24.26
CA GLU A 471 -14.20 -26.59 -23.30
C GLU A 471 -14.69 -25.50 -22.35
N PHE A 472 -15.93 -25.62 -21.88
CA PHE A 472 -16.52 -24.67 -20.97
C PHE A 472 -17.45 -25.33 -19.96
N ASP A 473 -17.83 -24.55 -18.95
CA ASP A 473 -18.93 -24.84 -18.04
C ASP A 473 -19.62 -23.53 -17.62
N ILE A 474 -20.92 -23.62 -17.34
CA ILE A 474 -21.71 -22.46 -16.87
C ILE A 474 -21.92 -22.57 -15.35
N ARG A 475 -21.46 -21.56 -14.60
CA ARG A 475 -21.68 -21.44 -13.15
C ARG A 475 -21.95 -19.99 -12.79
N ASN A 476 -22.88 -19.73 -11.88
CA ASN A 476 -23.20 -18.38 -11.38
C ASN A 476 -23.34 -17.35 -12.52
N GLU A 477 -24.15 -17.68 -13.53
CA GLU A 477 -24.46 -16.78 -14.67
C GLU A 477 -23.25 -16.32 -15.50
N ARG A 478 -22.15 -17.07 -15.44
CA ARG A 478 -20.97 -16.89 -16.29
C ARG A 478 -20.52 -18.19 -16.94
N ILE A 479 -19.89 -18.05 -18.10
CA ILE A 479 -19.19 -19.12 -18.81
C ILE A 479 -17.72 -19.08 -18.41
N ASN A 480 -17.23 -20.18 -17.85
CA ASN A 480 -15.79 -20.36 -17.60
C ASN A 480 -15.15 -21.01 -18.83
N ILE A 481 -14.22 -20.31 -19.45
CA ILE A 481 -13.44 -20.89 -20.55
C ILE A 481 -12.33 -21.77 -19.95
N ASN A 482 -12.15 -22.99 -20.47
CA ASN A 482 -11.12 -23.94 -20.08
C ASN A 482 -11.23 -24.58 -18.67
N LYS A 483 -12.43 -24.80 -18.11
CA LYS A 483 -12.78 -25.61 -16.89
C LYS A 483 -11.84 -25.55 -15.65
N ARG A 484 -10.54 -25.85 -15.80
CA ARG A 484 -9.47 -25.88 -14.79
C ARG A 484 -8.40 -24.77 -14.89
N SER A 485 -8.07 -24.24 -16.07
CA SER A 485 -6.89 -23.33 -16.20
C SER A 485 -7.22 -21.84 -16.11
N GLY A 486 -8.47 -21.45 -16.39
CA GLY A 486 -8.96 -20.07 -16.25
C GLY A 486 -8.15 -19.02 -17.02
N ARG A 487 -7.47 -19.40 -18.11
CA ARG A 487 -6.70 -18.49 -18.97
C ARG A 487 -7.19 -18.59 -20.41
N LEU A 488 -7.35 -17.43 -21.06
CA LEU A 488 -7.68 -17.33 -22.48
C LEU A 488 -6.41 -17.41 -23.34
N THR A 489 -5.36 -16.74 -22.87
CA THR A 489 -4.09 -16.52 -23.57
C THR A 489 -3.08 -17.63 -23.30
N SER A 490 -2.10 -17.80 -24.21
CA SER A 490 -0.85 -18.48 -23.89
C SER A 490 0.36 -17.54 -24.00
N PRO A 491 1.48 -17.83 -23.31
CA PRO A 491 2.65 -16.96 -23.33
C PRO A 491 3.25 -16.70 -24.73
N SER A 492 3.00 -17.55 -25.72
CA SER A 492 3.44 -17.34 -27.10
C SER A 492 2.56 -16.37 -27.89
N ASP A 493 1.31 -16.12 -27.47
CA ASP A 493 0.45 -15.11 -28.13
C ASP A 493 1.01 -13.69 -27.96
N ALA A 494 1.62 -13.42 -26.80
CA ALA A 494 2.19 -12.12 -26.49
C ALA A 494 3.46 -11.76 -27.28
N LYS A 495 4.08 -12.72 -27.98
CA LYS A 495 5.25 -12.49 -28.83
C LYS A 495 4.91 -11.79 -30.15
N GLN A 496 3.64 -11.80 -30.54
CA GLN A 496 3.23 -11.31 -31.84
C GLN A 496 3.50 -9.81 -31.97
N GLY A 497 3.95 -9.39 -33.15
CA GLY A 497 4.42 -8.03 -33.41
C GLY A 497 5.88 -7.76 -33.03
N LEU A 498 6.57 -8.67 -32.32
CA LEU A 498 7.98 -8.50 -31.96
C LEU A 498 8.94 -9.00 -33.03
N SER A 499 10.04 -8.27 -33.20
CA SER A 499 11.17 -8.71 -34.02
C SER A 499 11.96 -9.84 -33.35
N THR A 500 12.69 -10.63 -34.14
CA THR A 500 13.59 -11.68 -33.62
C THR A 500 14.61 -11.14 -32.62
N ARG A 501 15.08 -9.89 -32.83
CA ARG A 501 16.00 -9.20 -31.92
C ARG A 501 15.36 -8.84 -30.59
N GLN A 502 14.14 -8.30 -30.60
CA GLN A 502 13.39 -7.99 -29.38
C GLN A 502 13.07 -9.26 -28.58
N ILE A 503 12.68 -10.34 -29.25
CA ILE A 503 12.44 -11.64 -28.62
C ILE A 503 13.72 -12.16 -27.94
N ALA A 504 14.87 -12.08 -28.60
CA ALA A 504 16.15 -12.51 -28.03
C ALA A 504 16.56 -11.64 -26.82
N SER A 505 16.43 -10.32 -26.94
CA SER A 505 16.73 -9.37 -25.86
C SER A 505 15.85 -9.60 -24.64
N ALA A 506 14.54 -9.77 -24.83
CA ALA A 506 13.60 -10.03 -23.74
C ALA A 506 13.93 -11.33 -22.98
N LYS A 507 14.33 -12.38 -23.71
CA LYS A 507 14.79 -13.65 -23.11
C LYS A 507 16.04 -13.44 -22.26
N GLU A 508 17.01 -12.69 -22.77
CA GLU A 508 18.26 -12.42 -22.05
C GLU A 508 18.01 -11.61 -20.76
N GLN A 509 17.18 -10.56 -20.85
CA GLN A 509 16.81 -9.75 -19.69
C GLN A 509 16.03 -10.56 -18.65
N ALA A 510 15.09 -11.40 -19.08
CA ALA A 510 14.35 -12.28 -18.18
C ALA A 510 15.27 -13.23 -17.40
N VAL A 511 16.28 -13.80 -18.06
CA VAL A 511 17.30 -14.65 -17.41
C VAL A 511 18.12 -13.86 -16.39
N LYS A 512 18.55 -12.62 -16.74
CA LYS A 512 19.27 -11.72 -15.81
C LYS A 512 18.43 -11.35 -14.58
N SER A 513 17.12 -11.24 -14.73
CA SER A 513 16.17 -10.99 -13.63
C SER A 513 15.79 -12.24 -12.83
N GLY A 514 16.50 -13.36 -13.00
CA GLY A 514 16.32 -14.57 -12.19
C GLY A 514 15.38 -15.64 -12.77
N LEU A 515 14.86 -15.46 -14.00
CA LEU A 515 14.03 -16.49 -14.68
C LEU A 515 14.87 -17.53 -15.44
N SER A 516 16.05 -17.91 -14.91
CA SER A 516 16.91 -18.92 -15.52
C SER A 516 16.30 -20.33 -15.38
N GLY A 517 16.31 -21.12 -16.47
CA GLY A 517 15.85 -22.52 -16.46
C GLY A 517 14.34 -22.74 -16.64
N VAL A 518 13.57 -21.69 -16.91
CA VAL A 518 12.13 -21.78 -17.16
C VAL A 518 11.87 -22.23 -18.61
N GLN A 519 11.15 -23.34 -18.82
CA GLN A 519 10.81 -23.84 -20.17
C GLN A 519 9.92 -22.88 -20.98
N THR A 520 8.98 -22.20 -20.33
CA THR A 520 8.07 -21.22 -20.95
C THR A 520 8.07 -19.94 -20.13
N LEU A 521 8.57 -18.85 -20.70
CA LEU A 521 8.59 -17.55 -20.03
C LEU A 521 7.16 -17.05 -19.74
N PRO A 522 6.93 -16.35 -18.61
CA PRO A 522 5.65 -15.71 -18.32
C PRO A 522 5.19 -14.79 -19.45
N ILE A 523 3.88 -14.66 -19.67
CA ILE A 523 3.32 -13.84 -20.76
C ILE A 523 3.73 -12.36 -20.67
N ASP A 524 3.84 -11.82 -19.45
CA ASP A 524 4.21 -10.44 -19.17
C ASP A 524 5.68 -10.12 -19.54
N THR A 525 6.53 -11.15 -19.67
CA THR A 525 7.94 -11.01 -20.11
C THR A 525 8.06 -10.18 -21.38
N TRP A 526 7.17 -10.43 -22.33
CA TRP A 526 7.19 -9.80 -23.65
C TRP A 526 6.80 -8.32 -23.62
N PHE A 527 6.25 -7.85 -22.50
CA PHE A 527 5.86 -6.46 -22.29
C PHE A 527 6.77 -5.76 -21.29
N LYS A 528 7.22 -6.47 -20.25
CA LYS A 528 8.14 -5.94 -19.23
C LYS A 528 9.55 -5.63 -19.76
N TYR A 529 10.06 -6.47 -20.67
CA TYR A 529 11.47 -6.37 -21.14
C TYR A 529 11.61 -5.86 -22.58
N VAL A 530 10.52 -5.35 -23.18
CA VAL A 530 10.51 -4.75 -24.51
C VAL A 530 9.74 -3.43 -24.44
N PRO A 531 10.29 -2.37 -23.81
CA PRO A 531 9.57 -1.11 -23.60
C PRO A 531 9.26 -0.37 -24.91
N ASP A 532 10.00 -0.67 -25.99
CA ASP A 532 9.87 -0.07 -27.32
C ASP A 532 8.78 -0.72 -28.20
N ARG A 533 8.04 -1.72 -27.69
CA ARG A 533 6.95 -2.35 -28.46
C ARG A 533 5.67 -1.50 -28.41
N ASN A 534 4.86 -1.60 -29.47
CA ASN A 534 3.46 -1.20 -29.38
C ASN A 534 2.70 -2.10 -28.38
N PRO A 535 1.73 -1.55 -27.64
CA PRO A 535 0.68 -2.36 -27.01
C PRO A 535 0.03 -3.30 -28.02
N LEU A 536 -0.48 -4.43 -27.53
CA LEU A 536 -1.04 -5.49 -28.35
C LEU A 536 -2.45 -5.84 -27.90
N LEU A 537 -3.43 -5.69 -28.79
CA LEU A 537 -4.78 -6.22 -28.64
C LEU A 537 -4.88 -7.58 -29.35
N MET A 538 -5.20 -8.62 -28.60
CA MET A 538 -5.42 -9.98 -29.08
C MET A 538 -6.91 -10.31 -29.05
N ILE A 539 -7.43 -10.80 -30.17
CA ILE A 539 -8.83 -11.16 -30.37
C ILE A 539 -8.92 -12.66 -30.66
N TYR A 540 -9.80 -13.33 -29.93
CA TYR A 540 -10.03 -14.77 -30.03
C TYR A 540 -11.49 -15.02 -30.39
N PHE A 541 -11.76 -15.61 -31.57
CA PHE A 541 -13.09 -16.13 -31.89
C PHE A 541 -13.20 -17.54 -31.33
N ILE A 542 -14.09 -17.74 -30.36
CA ILE A 542 -14.14 -18.92 -29.50
C ILE A 542 -15.31 -19.81 -29.88
N GLY A 543 -14.99 -21.03 -30.31
CA GLY A 543 -15.94 -22.12 -30.47
C GLY A 543 -16.06 -22.93 -29.17
N LEU A 544 -17.24 -22.89 -28.56
CA LEU A 544 -17.52 -23.63 -27.33
C LEU A 544 -17.91 -25.07 -27.66
N LYS A 545 -17.14 -26.03 -27.13
CA LYS A 545 -17.38 -27.46 -27.33
C LYS A 545 -18.45 -27.98 -26.36
N SER A 546 -19.51 -28.56 -26.92
CA SER A 546 -20.51 -29.34 -26.19
C SER A 546 -20.73 -30.69 -26.86
N ASN A 547 -21.10 -31.71 -26.09
CA ASN A 547 -21.46 -33.04 -26.58
C ASN A 547 -22.82 -33.48 -26.02
N GLU A 548 -23.30 -34.66 -26.41
CA GLU A 548 -24.61 -35.18 -25.94
C GLU A 548 -24.68 -35.35 -24.40
N ASN A 549 -23.53 -35.52 -23.76
CA ASN A 549 -23.39 -35.66 -22.31
C ASN A 549 -23.24 -34.30 -21.58
N SER A 550 -23.16 -33.18 -22.30
CA SER A 550 -23.07 -31.85 -21.69
C SER A 550 -24.40 -31.48 -20.99
N PRO A 551 -24.32 -30.77 -19.85
CA PRO A 551 -25.48 -30.17 -19.18
C PRO A 551 -26.43 -29.46 -20.15
N GLN A 552 -27.75 -29.58 -19.90
CA GLN A 552 -28.77 -28.99 -20.77
C GLN A 552 -28.61 -27.47 -20.92
N LYS A 553 -28.16 -26.77 -19.86
CA LYS A 553 -27.88 -25.33 -19.90
C LYS A 553 -26.75 -24.96 -20.89
N GLU A 554 -25.72 -25.79 -21.00
CA GLU A 554 -24.59 -25.56 -21.91
C GLU A 554 -24.99 -25.80 -23.37
N ARG A 555 -25.78 -26.84 -23.63
CA ARG A 555 -26.37 -27.09 -24.95
C ARG A 555 -27.32 -25.98 -25.38
N GLY A 556 -28.24 -25.60 -24.50
CA GLY A 556 -29.19 -24.51 -24.76
C GLY A 556 -28.51 -23.19 -25.08
N PHE A 557 -27.44 -22.84 -24.37
CA PHE A 557 -26.66 -21.63 -24.69
C PHE A 557 -26.06 -21.65 -26.10
N ILE A 558 -25.49 -22.79 -26.53
CA ILE A 558 -24.93 -22.92 -27.88
C ILE A 558 -26.03 -22.82 -28.94
N ASP A 559 -27.18 -23.44 -28.71
CA ASP A 559 -28.32 -23.37 -29.61
C ASP A 559 -28.84 -21.92 -29.73
N GLU A 560 -28.93 -21.20 -28.62
CA GLU A 560 -29.33 -19.79 -28.56
C GLU A 560 -28.33 -18.86 -29.27
N MET A 561 -27.03 -19.19 -29.27
CA MET A 561 -26.01 -18.46 -30.04
C MET A 561 -26.26 -18.55 -31.56
N GLY A 562 -27.02 -19.53 -32.04
CA GLY A 562 -27.50 -19.58 -33.43
C GLY A 562 -26.39 -19.69 -34.48
N GLY A 563 -25.27 -20.33 -34.13
CA GLY A 563 -24.10 -20.49 -35.00
C GLY A 563 -23.10 -19.34 -34.95
N GLU A 564 -23.37 -18.26 -34.21
CA GLU A 564 -22.37 -17.23 -33.93
C GLU A 564 -21.35 -17.72 -32.89
N LEU A 565 -20.08 -17.32 -33.07
CA LEU A 565 -19.03 -17.61 -32.09
C LEU A 565 -18.99 -16.56 -30.99
N ASN A 566 -18.45 -16.96 -29.84
CA ASN A 566 -18.12 -16.02 -28.77
C ASN A 566 -16.80 -15.31 -29.10
N VAL A 567 -16.54 -14.17 -28.45
CA VAL A 567 -15.26 -13.47 -28.60
C VAL A 567 -14.63 -13.24 -27.24
N GLY A 568 -13.35 -13.59 -27.12
CA GLY A 568 -12.50 -13.26 -25.98
C GLY A 568 -11.42 -12.27 -26.37
N PHE A 569 -10.97 -11.48 -25.40
CA PHE A 569 -9.99 -10.42 -25.60
C PHE A 569 -8.82 -10.58 -24.64
N ALA A 570 -7.65 -10.16 -25.11
CA ALA A 570 -6.55 -9.85 -24.23
C ALA A 570 -5.83 -8.59 -24.71
N ILE A 571 -5.34 -7.77 -23.80
CA ILE A 571 -4.57 -6.57 -24.10
C ILE A 571 -3.31 -6.54 -23.25
N GLY A 572 -2.18 -6.21 -23.87
CA GLY A 572 -0.92 -6.01 -23.16
C GLY A 572 -0.32 -4.65 -23.46
N PHE A 573 0.31 -4.05 -22.43
CA PHE A 573 0.95 -2.74 -22.51
C PHE A 573 2.45 -2.87 -22.19
N PRO A 574 3.35 -2.22 -22.95
CA PRO A 574 4.79 -2.24 -22.69
C PRO A 574 5.13 -1.70 -21.29
N ALA A 575 6.32 -1.93 -20.75
CA ALA A 575 6.76 -1.19 -19.56
C ALA A 575 7.06 0.28 -19.90
N ASN A 576 6.73 1.20 -18.99
CA ASN A 576 7.19 2.59 -19.10
C ASN A 576 8.59 2.71 -18.47
N HIS A 577 9.48 3.50 -19.07
CA HIS A 577 10.84 3.72 -18.57
C HIS A 577 10.91 4.28 -17.14
N SER A 578 9.81 4.84 -16.62
CA SER A 578 9.67 5.42 -15.27
C SER A 578 8.89 4.54 -14.27
N VAL A 579 8.18 3.50 -14.71
CA VAL A 579 7.31 2.66 -13.84
C VAL A 579 7.54 1.19 -14.17
N THR A 580 8.24 0.49 -13.26
CA THR A 580 8.69 -0.89 -13.47
C THR A 580 7.76 -1.97 -12.95
N ASP A 581 6.72 -1.61 -12.19
CA ASP A 581 5.80 -2.57 -11.58
C ASP A 581 4.32 -2.23 -11.78
N VAL A 582 3.52 -3.30 -11.73
CA VAL A 582 2.06 -3.24 -11.71
C VAL A 582 1.66 -2.72 -10.34
N ASP A 583 1.26 -1.46 -10.29
CA ASP A 583 0.63 -0.91 -9.09
C ASP A 583 -0.84 -1.33 -9.09
N ARG A 584 -1.12 -2.47 -8.45
CA ARG A 584 -2.49 -2.85 -8.11
C ARG A 584 -2.79 -2.32 -6.75
N ARG A 585 -3.90 -1.60 -6.67
CA ARG A 585 -4.29 -0.97 -5.43
C ARG A 585 -5.68 -1.46 -5.06
N LEU A 586 -5.73 -2.24 -4.00
CA LEU A 586 -6.98 -2.60 -3.38
C LEU A 586 -7.52 -1.34 -2.73
N TYR A 587 -8.75 -0.97 -3.07
CA TYR A 587 -9.47 0.08 -2.39
C TYR A 587 -10.63 -0.52 -1.64
N ARG A 588 -10.89 0.03 -0.47
CA ARG A 588 -12.14 -0.14 0.22
C ARG A 588 -13.02 1.05 -0.10
N VAL A 589 -14.23 0.78 -0.57
CA VAL A 589 -15.14 1.81 -1.06
C VAL A 589 -16.33 1.95 -0.12
N ASN A 590 -16.83 3.18 0.01
CA ASN A 590 -18.04 3.43 0.77
C ASN A 590 -19.30 3.06 -0.02
N ARG A 591 -20.45 3.00 0.68
CA ARG A 591 -21.72 2.60 0.06
C ARG A 591 -22.18 3.54 -1.06
N VAL A 592 -21.83 4.83 -0.98
CA VAL A 592 -22.15 5.80 -2.04
C VAL A 592 -21.41 5.44 -3.33
N TYR A 593 -20.12 5.12 -3.23
CA TYR A 593 -19.33 4.64 -4.37
C TYR A 593 -19.90 3.33 -4.92
N GLU A 594 -20.25 2.38 -4.06
CA GLU A 594 -20.84 1.10 -4.48
C GLU A 594 -22.16 1.29 -5.24
N LYS A 595 -23.05 2.18 -4.77
CA LYS A 595 -24.30 2.52 -5.46
C LYS A 595 -24.03 3.16 -6.82
N GLN A 596 -23.14 4.14 -6.87
CA GLN A 596 -22.75 4.80 -8.13
C GLN A 596 -22.16 3.80 -9.12
N TYR A 597 -21.36 2.87 -8.63
CA TYR A 597 -20.80 1.78 -9.43
C TYR A 597 -21.92 0.85 -9.95
N ASN A 598 -22.82 0.38 -9.09
CA ASN A 598 -23.91 -0.53 -9.47
C ASN A 598 -24.91 0.13 -10.44
N GLU A 599 -25.27 1.40 -10.23
CA GLU A 599 -26.11 2.19 -11.14
C GLU A 599 -25.44 2.35 -12.52
N ALA A 600 -24.14 2.61 -12.56
CA ALA A 600 -23.37 2.69 -13.80
C ALA A 600 -23.19 1.32 -14.49
N GLU A 601 -23.41 0.22 -13.77
CA GLU A 601 -23.36 -1.16 -14.26
C GLU A 601 -24.76 -1.69 -14.66
N GLY A 602 -25.84 -0.98 -14.33
CA GLY A 602 -27.20 -1.44 -14.54
C GLY A 602 -27.58 -2.66 -13.68
N ILE A 603 -26.93 -2.80 -12.53
CA ILE A 603 -27.21 -3.85 -11.55
C ILE A 603 -28.28 -3.31 -10.59
N GLU A 604 -29.51 -3.82 -10.68
CA GLU A 604 -30.56 -3.50 -9.68
C GLU A 604 -30.21 -4.16 -8.33
N GLU A 605 -30.39 -3.40 -7.23
CA GLU A 605 -30.13 -3.82 -5.83
C GLU A 605 -30.95 -5.04 -5.38
#